data_AF-A0AAU4UQK7-F1
#
_entry.id   AF-A0AAU4UQK7-F1
#
_cell.length_a   1.000
_cell.length_b   1.000
_cell.length_c   1.000
_cell.angle_alpha   90.00
_cell.angle_beta   90.00
_cell.angle_gamma   90.00
#
_symmetry.space_group_name_H-M   'P 1'
#
loop_
_entity.id
_entity.type
_entity.pdbx_description
1 polymer ?
#
loop_
_entity_poly.entity_id
_entity_poly.type
_entity_poly.pdbx_seq_one_letter_code
_entity_poly.pdbx_strand_id
1 'polypeptide(L)'
;MQHASFDDPQVASRMELGFEEFDLILNIFTNGQAYYAAEWSTIRKVLDELFGSFQEVQEYDAIPASLRLTAGFTLSRNRENGIEAAQRFDSYLHVAVNNQTGYGALKWMLSPDSAVSVDTNIAEYVWISNNPTPPGDDPYVISDPDLGRYHDRLSTLPISTIRDAVEDFCRAGNGKRPSRIDWTPGDLSGKRHDSLRSEITAVYCDDPWCEIAESDHLQH
;
A
#
# COMPACT_ATOMS: atom_id res chain seq x y z
N MET A 1 47.96 -34.92 14.47
CA MET A 1 47.13 -35.07 13.26
C MET A 1 45.84 -35.77 13.66
N GLN A 2 44.80 -35.00 13.95
CA GLN A 2 43.45 -35.51 14.17
C GLN A 2 42.66 -35.23 12.89
N HIS A 3 42.18 -36.30 12.25
CA HIS A 3 41.25 -36.24 11.13
C HIS A 3 39.87 -35.83 11.69
N ALA A 4 39.39 -34.66 11.32
CA ALA A 4 38.00 -34.27 11.54
C ALA A 4 37.14 -34.87 10.43
N SER A 5 36.16 -35.67 10.84
CA SER A 5 35.15 -36.32 10.00
C SER A 5 34.16 -35.28 9.50
N PHE A 6 34.08 -35.11 8.18
CA PHE A 6 33.00 -34.36 7.53
C PHE A 6 31.90 -35.34 7.16
N ASP A 7 30.99 -35.60 8.09
CA ASP A 7 29.71 -36.26 7.82
C ASP A 7 28.69 -35.68 8.81
N ASP A 8 28.31 -34.42 8.60
CA ASP A 8 27.14 -33.84 9.24
C ASP A 8 25.98 -33.79 8.21
N PRO A 9 25.02 -34.73 8.28
CA PRO A 9 23.89 -34.78 7.35
C PRO A 9 22.91 -33.61 7.50
N GLN A 10 23.08 -32.71 8.47
CA GLN A 10 22.24 -31.50 8.59
C GLN A 10 22.64 -30.36 7.63
N VAL A 11 23.85 -30.37 7.08
CA VAL A 11 24.28 -29.33 6.11
C VAL A 11 23.79 -29.66 4.69
N ALA A 12 23.63 -30.95 4.37
CA ALA A 12 23.19 -31.39 3.05
C ALA A 12 21.69 -31.15 2.77
N SER A 13 20.86 -30.93 3.79
CA SER A 13 19.41 -30.74 3.62
C SER A 13 19.01 -29.30 3.26
N ARG A 14 19.95 -28.37 3.15
CA ARG A 14 19.69 -26.95 2.84
C ARG A 14 20.01 -26.56 1.40
N MET A 15 20.37 -27.53 0.56
CA MET A 15 20.88 -27.32 -0.81
C MET A 15 20.02 -27.93 -1.93
N GLU A 16 18.78 -28.33 -1.65
CA GLU A 16 17.82 -28.73 -2.70
C GLU A 16 16.68 -27.70 -2.76
N LEU A 17 16.72 -26.87 -3.81
CA LEU A 17 15.89 -25.67 -4.08
C LEU A 17 16.36 -24.39 -3.35
N GLY A 18 17.53 -23.90 -3.75
CA GLY A 18 18.13 -22.65 -3.26
C GLY A 18 17.34 -21.40 -3.62
N PHE A 19 16.28 -21.12 -2.85
CA PHE A 19 15.83 -19.77 -2.61
C PHE A 19 16.48 -19.32 -1.30
N GLU A 20 17.50 -18.46 -1.39
CA GLU A 20 17.97 -17.74 -0.21
C GLU A 20 16.79 -16.89 0.28
N GLU A 21 16.22 -17.26 1.42
CA GLU A 21 15.25 -16.42 2.13
C GLU A 21 16.02 -15.20 2.62
N PHE A 22 15.92 -14.10 1.88
CA PHE A 22 16.60 -12.86 2.23
C PHE A 22 15.96 -12.25 3.48
N ASP A 23 16.78 -11.90 4.46
CA ASP A 23 16.34 -11.07 5.60
C ASP A 23 16.03 -9.65 5.09
N LEU A 24 14.76 -9.40 4.77
CA LEU A 24 14.32 -8.07 4.36
C LEU A 24 14.19 -7.16 5.58
N ILE A 25 14.59 -5.91 5.39
CA ILE A 25 14.62 -4.87 6.42
C ILE A 25 13.42 -3.96 6.22
N LEU A 26 12.58 -3.84 7.26
CA LEU A 26 11.40 -3.00 7.25
C LEU A 26 11.77 -1.54 7.53
N ASN A 27 11.36 -0.63 6.65
CA ASN A 27 11.38 0.80 6.90
C ASN A 27 9.98 1.38 6.81
N ILE A 28 9.68 2.40 7.61
CA ILE A 28 8.36 3.03 7.70
C ILE A 28 8.49 4.53 7.50
N PHE A 29 7.64 5.10 6.65
CA PHE A 29 7.56 6.53 6.35
C PHE A 29 6.16 7.02 6.68
N THR A 30 6.03 7.99 7.59
CA THR A 30 4.73 8.55 7.99
C THR A 30 4.93 9.95 8.54
N ASN A 31 4.01 10.89 8.26
CA ASN A 31 4.03 12.24 8.84
C ASN A 31 5.40 12.97 8.74
N GLY A 32 6.11 12.80 7.62
CA GLY A 32 7.44 13.37 7.40
C GLY A 32 8.58 12.74 8.24
N GLN A 33 8.29 11.67 8.97
CA GLN A 33 9.25 10.89 9.74
C GLN A 33 9.58 9.57 9.02
N ALA A 34 10.83 9.13 9.17
CA ALA A 34 11.32 7.87 8.65
C ALA A 34 11.92 7.01 9.76
N TYR A 35 11.48 5.74 9.81
CA TYR A 35 11.91 4.74 10.77
C TYR A 35 12.61 3.61 10.01
N TYR A 36 13.94 3.51 10.12
CA TYR A 36 14.73 2.51 9.42
C TYR A 36 14.95 1.27 10.28
N ALA A 37 14.97 0.09 9.66
CA ALA A 37 15.10 -1.19 10.36
C ALA A 37 14.16 -1.28 11.57
N ALA A 38 12.88 -0.95 11.34
CA ALA A 38 11.90 -0.74 12.39
C ALA A 38 11.67 -2.02 13.21
N GLU A 39 11.94 -1.94 14.51
CA GLU A 39 11.60 -3.00 15.45
C GLU A 39 10.09 -3.02 15.76
N TRP A 40 9.60 -4.14 16.28
CA TRP A 40 8.18 -4.34 16.58
C TRP A 40 7.57 -3.28 17.52
N SER A 41 8.34 -2.76 18.47
CA SER A 41 7.91 -1.66 19.35
C SER A 41 7.61 -0.38 18.56
N THR A 42 8.49 -0.04 17.62
CA THR A 42 8.32 1.09 16.68
C THR A 42 7.14 0.85 15.74
N ILE A 43 7.03 -0.35 15.17
CA ILE A 43 5.90 -0.73 14.30
C ILE A 43 4.59 -0.50 15.05
N ARG A 44 4.43 -1.06 16.26
CA ARG A 44 3.20 -0.88 17.06
C ARG A 44 2.88 0.58 17.33
N LYS A 45 3.88 1.39 17.69
CA LYS A 45 3.69 2.82 17.90
C LYS A 45 3.12 3.50 16.66
N VAL A 46 3.70 3.23 15.48
CA VAL A 46 3.22 3.79 14.21
C VAL A 46 1.81 3.29 13.88
N LEU A 47 1.51 2.01 14.10
CA LEU A 47 0.17 1.47 13.88
C LEU A 47 -0.86 2.09 14.83
N ASP A 48 -0.51 2.29 16.10
CA ASP A 48 -1.39 2.93 17.08
C ASP A 48 -1.62 4.43 16.76
N GLU A 49 -0.64 5.10 16.15
CA GLU A 49 -0.81 6.47 15.64
C GLU A 49 -1.68 6.52 14.39
N LEU A 50 -1.40 5.66 13.40
CA LEU A 50 -2.12 5.58 12.13
C LEU A 50 -3.59 5.20 12.33
N PHE A 51 -3.83 4.19 13.14
CA PHE A 51 -5.16 3.63 13.42
C PHE A 51 -5.72 4.08 14.77
N GLY A 52 -5.17 5.17 15.33
CA GLY A 52 -5.58 5.74 16.60
C GLY A 52 -7.05 6.17 16.61
N SER A 53 -7.54 6.52 17.80
CA SER A 53 -8.97 6.65 18.10
C SER A 53 -9.75 7.45 17.04
N PHE A 54 -10.76 6.79 16.48
CA PHE A 54 -11.83 7.37 15.68
C PHE A 54 -12.31 8.66 16.34
N GLN A 55 -12.18 9.79 15.64
CA GLN A 55 -12.82 11.02 16.04
C GLN A 55 -14.09 11.16 15.22
N GLU A 56 -15.23 10.97 15.88
CA GLU A 56 -16.53 11.34 15.32
C GLU A 56 -16.55 12.87 15.21
N VAL A 57 -16.19 13.39 14.04
CA VAL A 57 -16.25 14.82 13.78
C VAL A 57 -17.68 15.16 13.37
N GLN A 58 -18.34 15.99 14.17
CA GLN A 58 -19.63 16.58 13.80
C GLN A 58 -19.40 17.63 12.69
N GLU A 59 -20.14 17.46 11.59
CA GLU A 59 -20.35 18.41 10.49
C GLU A 59 -19.24 18.66 9.45
N TYR A 60 -19.74 18.88 8.22
CA TYR A 60 -19.10 18.91 6.89
C TYR A 60 -18.16 20.10 6.64
N ASP A 61 -17.38 20.54 7.62
CA ASP A 61 -16.28 21.47 7.33
C ASP A 61 -15.14 20.72 6.62
N ALA A 62 -14.55 21.38 5.62
CA ALA A 62 -13.51 20.83 4.76
C ALA A 62 -12.48 20.05 5.57
N ILE A 63 -12.39 18.73 5.31
CA ILE A 63 -11.54 17.80 6.08
C ILE A 63 -10.12 18.38 6.12
N PRO A 64 -9.63 18.80 7.31
CA PRO A 64 -8.26 19.27 7.42
C PRO A 64 -7.33 18.16 6.93
N ALA A 65 -6.33 18.51 6.12
CA ALA A 65 -5.34 17.55 5.63
C ALA A 65 -4.69 16.73 6.76
N SER A 66 -4.68 17.27 7.98
CA SER A 66 -4.19 16.61 9.20
C SER A 66 -4.99 15.38 9.65
N LEU A 67 -6.22 15.16 9.17
CA LEU A 67 -7.03 13.96 9.49
C LEU A 67 -6.89 12.83 8.48
N ARG A 68 -6.16 13.09 7.38
CA ARG A 68 -5.87 12.11 6.34
C ARG A 68 -4.47 11.58 6.56
N LEU A 69 -4.38 10.36 7.07
CA LEU A 69 -3.09 9.76 7.42
C LEU A 69 -2.68 8.76 6.35
N THR A 70 -1.43 8.90 5.89
CA THR A 70 -0.79 7.97 4.98
C THR A 70 0.51 7.48 5.56
N ALA A 71 0.82 6.20 5.37
CA ALA A 71 2.10 5.62 5.73
C ALA A 71 2.61 4.71 4.61
N GLY A 72 3.90 4.76 4.35
CA GLY A 72 4.61 3.84 3.46
C GLY A 72 5.44 2.84 4.26
N PHE A 73 5.29 1.56 3.96
CA PHE A 73 6.09 0.48 4.52
C PHE A 73 6.92 -0.12 3.39
N THR A 74 8.24 -0.16 3.55
CA THR A 74 9.16 -0.75 2.55
C THR A 74 9.90 -1.92 3.17
N LEU A 75 10.13 -2.96 2.37
CA LEU A 75 11.01 -4.07 2.70
C LEU A 75 12.15 -4.10 1.68
N SER A 76 13.39 -4.20 2.15
CA SER A 76 14.60 -4.08 1.33
C SER A 76 15.71 -5.02 1.81
N ARG A 77 16.49 -5.62 0.90
CA ARG A 77 17.63 -6.50 1.22
C ARG A 77 18.79 -5.77 1.89
N ASN A 78 18.98 -4.50 1.55
CA ASN A 78 20.12 -3.70 2.01
C ASN A 78 19.70 -2.73 3.10
N ARG A 79 20.60 -2.47 4.06
CA ARG A 79 20.50 -1.31 4.94
C ARG A 79 20.84 -0.05 4.15
N GLU A 80 19.89 0.42 3.37
CA GLU A 80 20.03 1.71 2.71
C GLU A 80 19.70 2.83 3.70
N ASN A 81 20.40 3.95 3.59
CA ASN A 81 20.17 5.12 4.43
C ASN A 81 19.06 6.00 3.83
N GLY A 82 18.31 6.66 4.70
CA GLY A 82 17.65 7.93 4.39
C GLY A 82 16.74 7.92 3.14
N ILE A 83 17.26 8.60 2.13
CA ILE A 83 16.58 8.93 0.88
C ILE A 83 16.60 7.75 -0.10
N GLU A 84 17.64 6.91 -0.05
CA GLU A 84 17.77 5.77 -0.97
C GLU A 84 16.71 4.72 -0.67
N ALA A 85 16.45 4.44 0.62
CA ALA A 85 15.45 3.45 1.05
C ALA A 85 14.00 3.76 0.60
N ALA A 86 13.66 5.03 0.34
CA ALA A 86 12.36 5.41 -0.19
C ALA A 86 12.25 5.19 -1.71
N GLN A 87 13.38 5.18 -2.42
CA GLN A 87 13.47 5.02 -3.88
C GLN A 87 13.84 3.59 -4.30
N ARG A 88 14.46 2.84 -3.40
CA ARG A 88 14.91 1.46 -3.57
C ARG A 88 14.29 0.59 -2.49
N PHE A 89 13.24 -0.11 -2.89
CA PHE A 89 12.57 -1.11 -2.08
C PHE A 89 12.44 -2.38 -2.90
N ASP A 90 12.53 -3.54 -2.25
CA ASP A 90 12.13 -4.79 -2.92
C ASP A 90 10.60 -4.91 -2.89
N SER A 91 9.95 -4.47 -1.81
CA SER A 91 8.48 -4.41 -1.70
C SER A 91 8.03 -3.11 -1.04
N TYR A 92 6.93 -2.56 -1.53
CA TYR A 92 6.31 -1.36 -0.98
C TYR A 92 4.82 -1.61 -0.69
N LEU A 93 4.39 -1.23 0.51
CA LEU A 93 3.00 -1.20 0.95
C LEU A 93 2.65 0.23 1.38
N HIS A 94 1.78 0.90 0.61
CA HIS A 94 1.18 2.17 0.98
C HIS A 94 -0.13 1.93 1.72
N VAL A 95 -0.30 2.63 2.84
CA VAL A 95 -1.50 2.60 3.67
C VAL A 95 -2.09 4.00 3.70
N ALA A 96 -3.38 4.12 3.41
CA ALA A 96 -4.13 5.35 3.58
C ALA A 96 -5.36 5.09 4.43
N VAL A 97 -5.65 5.98 5.38
CA VAL A 97 -6.83 5.89 6.25
C VAL A 97 -7.56 7.22 6.33
N ASN A 98 -8.88 7.13 6.41
CA ASN A 98 -9.74 8.22 6.82
C ASN A 98 -10.41 7.85 8.16
N ASN A 99 -9.83 8.37 9.24
CA ASN A 99 -10.29 8.08 10.60
C ASN A 99 -11.68 8.66 10.91
N GLN A 100 -12.22 9.56 10.09
CA GLN A 100 -13.58 10.08 10.26
C GLN A 100 -14.65 9.13 9.72
N THR A 101 -14.35 8.44 8.61
CA THR A 101 -15.29 7.49 7.99
C THR A 101 -15.09 6.07 8.49
N GLY A 102 -13.94 5.78 9.11
CA GLY A 102 -13.62 4.44 9.61
C GLY A 102 -13.09 3.50 8.53
N TYR A 103 -12.69 4.03 7.37
CA TYR A 103 -12.20 3.25 6.23
C TYR A 103 -10.76 3.59 5.88
N GLY A 104 -10.08 2.64 5.24
CA GLY A 104 -8.78 2.84 4.62
C GLY A 104 -8.62 2.00 3.36
N ALA A 105 -7.47 2.13 2.70
CA ALA A 105 -7.12 1.38 1.50
C ALA A 105 -5.61 1.09 1.48
N LEU A 106 -5.24 0.03 0.77
CA LEU A 106 -3.86 -0.40 0.59
C LEU A 106 -3.47 -0.38 -0.89
N LYS A 107 -2.21 -0.01 -1.17
CA LYS A 107 -1.54 -0.29 -2.43
C LYS A 107 -0.27 -1.09 -2.14
N TRP A 108 -0.03 -2.13 -2.91
CA TRP A 108 1.21 -2.90 -2.84
C TRP A 108 1.85 -3.02 -4.21
N MET A 109 3.17 -2.96 -4.27
CA MET A 109 3.94 -3.12 -5.49
C MET A 109 5.35 -3.63 -5.19
N LEU A 110 5.97 -4.22 -6.20
CA LEU A 110 7.39 -4.57 -6.20
C LEU A 110 8.17 -3.61 -7.08
N SER A 111 9.46 -3.44 -6.79
CA SER A 111 10.36 -2.84 -7.77
C SER A 111 10.66 -3.85 -8.90
N PRO A 112 11.04 -3.36 -10.11
CA PRO A 112 11.43 -4.24 -11.21
C PRO A 112 12.60 -5.19 -10.90
N ASP A 113 13.46 -4.83 -9.93
CA ASP A 113 14.64 -5.57 -9.49
C ASP A 113 14.47 -6.25 -8.12
N SER A 114 13.23 -6.37 -7.66
CA SER A 114 12.87 -6.95 -6.37
C SER A 114 13.39 -8.38 -6.20
N ALA A 115 13.92 -8.69 -5.03
CA ALA A 115 14.21 -10.06 -4.60
C ALA A 115 13.00 -10.84 -4.10
N VAL A 116 11.83 -10.22 -3.99
CA VAL A 116 10.63 -10.90 -3.51
C VAL A 116 10.16 -11.89 -4.57
N SER A 117 10.25 -13.19 -4.24
CA SER A 117 9.82 -14.26 -5.14
C SER A 117 8.28 -14.39 -5.15
N VAL A 118 7.68 -13.96 -6.26
CA VAL A 118 6.25 -14.10 -6.59
C VAL A 118 6.08 -14.44 -8.07
N ASP A 119 4.90 -14.88 -8.46
CA ASP A 119 4.58 -15.09 -9.87
C ASP A 119 4.74 -13.80 -10.68
N THR A 120 5.20 -13.89 -11.93
CA THR A 120 5.47 -12.73 -12.80
C THR A 120 4.23 -11.86 -12.99
N ASN A 121 3.05 -12.48 -13.16
CA ASN A 121 1.78 -11.78 -13.28
C ASN A 121 1.38 -11.04 -11.98
N ILE A 122 1.98 -11.35 -10.83
CA ILE A 122 1.81 -10.60 -9.59
C ILE A 122 2.79 -9.43 -9.56
N ALA A 123 4.03 -9.63 -10.00
CA ALA A 123 5.07 -8.60 -9.97
C ALA A 123 4.78 -7.40 -10.91
N GLU A 124 4.01 -7.61 -11.98
CA GLU A 124 3.77 -6.61 -13.03
C GLU A 124 2.75 -5.51 -12.68
N TYR A 125 1.98 -5.67 -11.59
CA TYR A 125 0.91 -4.73 -11.24
C TYR A 125 1.14 -4.02 -9.92
N VAL A 126 0.57 -2.81 -9.81
CA VAL A 126 0.18 -2.28 -8.51
C VAL A 126 -1.08 -3.01 -8.09
N TRP A 127 -1.07 -3.57 -6.89
CA TRP A 127 -2.23 -4.25 -6.33
C TRP A 127 -2.91 -3.35 -5.33
N ILE A 128 -4.23 -3.28 -5.42
CA ILE A 128 -5.06 -2.44 -4.58
C ILE A 128 -5.96 -3.35 -3.74
N SER A 129 -6.19 -2.98 -2.48
CA SER A 129 -7.15 -3.68 -1.62
C SER A 129 -8.50 -3.82 -2.33
N ASN A 130 -9.18 -4.95 -2.12
CA ASN A 130 -10.47 -5.23 -2.72
C ASN A 130 -11.55 -5.41 -1.65
N ASN A 131 -12.63 -4.66 -1.77
CA ASN A 131 -13.80 -4.78 -0.91
C ASN A 131 -15.03 -5.21 -1.73
N PRO A 132 -15.49 -6.47 -1.61
CA PRO A 132 -16.69 -6.94 -2.29
C PRO A 132 -17.99 -6.31 -1.73
N THR A 133 -17.93 -5.72 -0.53
CA THR A 133 -19.04 -5.05 0.15
C THR A 133 -18.65 -3.61 0.50
N PRO A 134 -18.47 -2.73 -0.51
CA PRO A 134 -18.04 -1.35 -0.28
C PRO A 134 -19.09 -0.55 0.51
N PRO A 135 -18.69 0.55 1.18
CA PRO A 135 -19.66 1.49 1.73
C PRO A 135 -20.60 2.04 0.65
N GLY A 136 -21.81 2.44 1.09
CA GLY A 136 -22.80 3.07 0.21
C GLY A 136 -22.27 4.37 -0.39
N ASP A 137 -21.71 5.23 0.46
CA ASP A 137 -21.08 6.50 0.12
C ASP A 137 -19.56 6.37 -0.03
N ASP A 138 -18.95 7.30 -0.75
CA ASP A 138 -17.50 7.36 -0.90
C ASP A 138 -16.84 7.78 0.43
N PRO A 139 -15.91 6.99 1.00
CA PRO A 139 -15.28 7.33 2.27
C PRO A 139 -14.12 8.34 2.12
N TYR A 140 -13.82 8.82 0.90
CA TYR A 140 -12.80 9.82 0.60
C TYR A 140 -11.40 9.45 1.13
N VAL A 141 -10.99 8.19 0.94
CA VAL A 141 -9.65 7.72 1.29
C VAL A 141 -8.66 8.19 0.23
N ILE A 142 -7.67 9.02 0.61
CA ILE A 142 -6.67 9.55 -0.33
C ILE A 142 -5.77 8.45 -0.86
N SER A 143 -5.57 8.43 -2.18
CA SER A 143 -4.57 7.59 -2.84
C SER A 143 -3.27 8.34 -3.14
N ASP A 144 -3.36 9.64 -3.41
CA ASP A 144 -2.23 10.52 -3.72
C ASP A 144 -2.52 11.91 -3.14
N PRO A 145 -1.83 12.32 -2.05
CA PRO A 145 -2.07 13.60 -1.41
C PRO A 145 -1.62 14.79 -2.27
N ASP A 146 -0.58 14.62 -3.09
CA ASP A 146 -0.02 15.70 -3.91
C ASP A 146 -0.93 16.03 -5.09
N LEU A 147 -1.63 15.03 -5.62
CA LEU A 147 -2.56 15.17 -6.75
C LEU A 147 -4.03 15.21 -6.33
N GLY A 148 -4.32 15.16 -5.03
CA GLY A 148 -5.70 15.17 -4.52
C GLY A 148 -6.55 14.00 -5.02
N ARG A 149 -5.93 12.84 -5.27
CA ARG A 149 -6.63 11.65 -5.78
C ARG A 149 -7.12 10.77 -4.64
N TYR A 150 -8.22 10.08 -4.89
CA TYR A 150 -8.86 9.18 -3.94
C TYR A 150 -8.91 7.76 -4.48
N HIS A 151 -8.88 6.80 -3.57
CA HIS A 151 -9.15 5.41 -3.87
C HIS A 151 -10.61 5.23 -4.32
N ASP A 152 -10.84 4.32 -5.26
CA ASP A 152 -12.21 3.88 -5.55
C ASP A 152 -12.84 3.27 -4.30
N ARG A 153 -14.15 3.51 -4.06
CA ARG A 153 -14.87 2.93 -2.91
C ARG A 153 -14.75 1.39 -2.84
N LEU A 154 -14.67 0.70 -3.98
CA LEU A 154 -14.46 -0.75 -4.06
C LEU A 154 -13.09 -1.17 -3.54
N SER A 155 -12.17 -0.23 -3.36
CA SER A 155 -10.86 -0.46 -2.77
C SER A 155 -10.80 -0.22 -1.27
N THR A 156 -11.86 0.33 -0.68
CA THR A 156 -11.84 0.80 0.71
C THR A 156 -12.38 -0.26 1.66
N LEU A 157 -11.66 -0.56 2.73
CA LEU A 157 -12.02 -1.56 3.74
C LEU A 157 -12.13 -0.89 5.12
N PRO A 158 -12.87 -1.49 6.07
CA PRO A 158 -12.87 -1.03 7.46
C PRO A 158 -11.44 -0.92 8.01
N ILE A 159 -11.19 0.11 8.83
CA ILE A 159 -9.87 0.38 9.41
C ILE A 159 -9.31 -0.81 10.18
N SER A 160 -10.15 -1.58 10.88
CA SER A 160 -9.72 -2.79 11.58
C SER A 160 -9.12 -3.83 10.62
N THR A 161 -9.76 -4.04 9.47
CA THR A 161 -9.27 -4.93 8.42
C THR A 161 -7.96 -4.43 7.80
N ILE A 162 -7.84 -3.12 7.59
CA ILE A 162 -6.59 -2.50 7.11
C ILE A 162 -5.47 -2.72 8.13
N ARG A 163 -5.73 -2.50 9.42
CA ARG A 163 -4.77 -2.73 10.50
C ARG A 163 -4.29 -4.18 10.53
N ASP A 164 -5.22 -5.14 10.48
CA ASP A 164 -4.88 -6.57 10.48
C ASP A 164 -3.99 -6.94 9.28
N ALA A 165 -4.26 -6.39 8.10
CA ALA A 165 -3.45 -6.62 6.90
C ALA A 165 -2.05 -6.01 6.99
N VAL A 166 -1.91 -4.81 7.57
CA VAL A 166 -0.61 -4.17 7.77
C VAL A 166 0.20 -4.89 8.85
N GLU A 167 -0.44 -5.38 9.91
CA GLU A 167 0.21 -6.23 10.90
C GLU A 167 0.70 -7.55 10.28
N ASP A 168 -0.09 -8.17 9.39
CA ASP A 168 0.31 -9.36 8.63
C ASP A 168 1.55 -9.09 7.77
N PHE A 169 1.57 -7.98 7.03
CA PHE A 169 2.74 -7.56 6.23
C PHE A 169 4.01 -7.46 7.08
N CYS A 170 3.92 -6.69 8.17
CA CYS A 170 5.06 -6.38 9.04
C CYS A 170 5.58 -7.63 9.75
N ARG A 171 4.69 -8.54 10.16
CA ARG A 171 5.08 -9.78 10.85
C ARG A 171 5.66 -10.82 9.89
N ALA A 172 5.10 -10.93 8.70
CA ALA A 172 5.59 -11.87 7.69
C ALA A 172 6.98 -11.47 7.21
N GLY A 173 7.24 -10.17 7.04
CA GLY A 173 8.58 -9.65 6.70
C GLY A 173 9.14 -10.12 5.36
N ASN A 174 8.34 -10.83 4.56
CA ASN A 174 8.79 -11.51 3.33
C ASN A 174 8.53 -10.70 2.06
N GLY A 175 8.01 -9.48 2.18
CA GLY A 175 7.73 -8.57 1.07
C GLY A 175 6.50 -8.95 0.23
N LYS A 176 5.82 -10.05 0.52
CA LYS A 176 4.62 -10.45 -0.21
C LYS A 176 3.42 -9.62 0.25
N ARG A 177 2.41 -9.55 -0.62
CA ARG A 177 1.12 -8.96 -0.26
C ARG A 177 0.54 -9.64 0.99
N PRO A 178 -0.04 -8.86 1.93
CA PRO A 178 -0.85 -9.39 3.02
C PRO A 178 -1.90 -10.37 2.55
N SER A 179 -2.04 -11.46 3.30
CA SER A 179 -2.98 -12.55 3.01
C SER A 179 -4.37 -12.33 3.60
N ARG A 180 -4.52 -11.34 4.49
CA ARG A 180 -5.75 -11.06 5.25
C ARG A 180 -6.84 -10.38 4.45
N ILE A 181 -6.55 -9.94 3.23
CA ILE A 181 -7.50 -9.24 2.36
C ILE A 181 -7.37 -9.72 0.92
N ASP A 182 -8.42 -9.48 0.14
CA ASP A 182 -8.39 -9.65 -1.29
C ASP A 182 -7.75 -8.44 -1.97
N TRP A 183 -7.25 -8.67 -3.18
CA TRP A 183 -6.55 -7.68 -3.98
C TRP A 183 -7.07 -7.67 -5.42
N THR A 184 -7.03 -6.51 -6.05
CA THR A 184 -7.27 -6.35 -7.50
C THR A 184 -6.10 -5.63 -8.16
N PRO A 185 -5.81 -5.87 -9.45
CA PRO A 185 -4.86 -5.04 -10.20
C PRO A 185 -5.34 -3.59 -10.32
N GLY A 186 -4.39 -2.66 -10.29
CA GLY A 186 -4.62 -1.24 -10.47
C GLY A 186 -3.31 -0.49 -10.78
N ASP A 187 -3.34 0.81 -10.55
CA ASP A 187 -2.21 1.71 -10.80
C ASP A 187 -1.78 2.51 -9.55
N LEU A 188 -0.70 3.30 -9.70
CA LEU A 188 -0.16 4.15 -8.63
C LEU A 188 -1.15 5.21 -8.14
N SER A 189 -2.12 5.58 -8.98
CA SER A 189 -3.15 6.57 -8.64
C SER A 189 -4.24 6.00 -7.73
N GLY A 190 -4.22 4.70 -7.44
CA GLY A 190 -5.26 4.03 -6.66
C GLY A 190 -6.51 3.66 -7.48
N LYS A 191 -6.46 3.81 -8.81
CA LYS A 191 -7.51 3.36 -9.73
C LYS A 191 -7.36 1.86 -9.95
N ARG A 192 -8.49 1.17 -9.89
CA ARG A 192 -8.58 -0.27 -10.17
C ARG A 192 -8.66 -0.49 -11.69
N HIS A 193 -8.11 -1.60 -12.18
CA HIS A 193 -8.23 -1.97 -13.60
C HIS A 193 -9.56 -2.67 -13.92
N ASP A 194 -10.23 -3.23 -12.92
CA ASP A 194 -11.53 -3.90 -13.07
C ASP A 194 -12.73 -2.96 -12.90
N SER A 195 -12.50 -1.70 -12.53
CA SER A 195 -13.58 -0.73 -12.41
C SER A 195 -14.01 -0.27 -13.79
N LEU A 196 -15.20 -0.73 -14.20
CA LEU A 196 -15.92 -0.24 -15.37
C LEU A 196 -16.47 1.19 -15.16
N ARG A 197 -15.93 1.96 -14.21
CA ARG A 197 -16.24 3.38 -14.12
C ARG A 197 -15.71 3.95 -15.41
N SER A 198 -16.64 4.16 -16.35
CA SER A 198 -16.44 4.81 -17.61
C SER A 198 -15.42 5.91 -17.38
N GLU A 199 -14.37 5.92 -18.18
CA GLU A 199 -13.71 7.17 -18.44
C GLU A 199 -14.82 8.11 -18.92
N ILE A 200 -15.46 8.81 -17.98
CA ILE A 200 -15.89 10.17 -18.22
C ILE A 200 -14.55 10.89 -18.30
N THR A 201 -13.85 10.66 -19.41
CA THR A 201 -13.02 11.67 -20.00
C THR A 201 -13.97 12.85 -20.03
N ALA A 202 -13.75 13.85 -19.16
CA ALA A 202 -14.28 15.14 -19.46
C ALA A 202 -13.87 15.36 -20.91
N VAL A 203 -14.85 15.31 -21.82
CA VAL A 203 -14.61 15.68 -23.21
C VAL A 203 -14.34 17.15 -23.07
N TYR A 204 -13.07 17.50 -22.86
CA TYR A 204 -12.65 18.88 -22.97
C TYR A 204 -13.16 19.31 -24.34
N CYS A 205 -14.04 20.29 -24.35
CA CYS A 205 -14.40 20.92 -25.58
C CYS A 205 -13.08 21.50 -26.12
N ASP A 206 -12.55 20.94 -27.20
CA ASP A 206 -11.33 21.43 -27.86
C ASP A 206 -11.51 22.86 -28.43
N ASP A 207 -12.69 23.46 -28.25
CA ASP A 207 -12.97 24.84 -28.60
C ASP A 207 -12.56 25.79 -27.46
N PRO A 208 -11.48 26.58 -27.62
CA PRO A 208 -11.03 27.55 -26.63
C PRO A 208 -12.03 28.70 -26.37
N TRP A 209 -13.17 28.71 -27.06
CA TRP A 209 -14.24 29.70 -26.92
C TRP A 209 -15.56 29.12 -26.38
N CYS A 210 -15.58 27.87 -25.91
CA CYS A 210 -16.81 27.29 -25.37
C CYS A 210 -17.18 27.91 -24.01
N GLU A 211 -18.27 28.67 -23.96
CA GLU A 211 -18.79 29.30 -22.73
C GLU A 211 -19.78 28.43 -21.94
N ILE A 212 -19.98 27.17 -22.34
CA ILE A 212 -20.95 26.27 -21.70
C ILE A 212 -20.30 25.66 -20.44
N ALA A 213 -20.98 25.78 -19.30
CA ALA A 213 -20.52 25.17 -18.05
C ALA A 213 -20.49 23.63 -18.17
N GLU A 214 -19.45 23.00 -17.59
CA GLU A 214 -19.11 21.57 -17.74
C GLU A 214 -20.27 20.59 -17.49
N SER A 215 -21.31 21.00 -16.76
CA SER A 215 -22.48 20.17 -16.44
C SER A 215 -23.52 20.02 -17.57
N ASP A 216 -23.47 20.84 -18.63
CA ASP A 216 -24.50 20.89 -19.69
C ASP A 216 -24.09 20.23 -21.01
N HIS A 217 -22.92 19.60 -21.10
CA HIS A 217 -22.57 18.78 -22.26
C HIS A 217 -23.32 17.45 -22.21
N LEU A 218 -24.53 17.43 -22.78
CA LEU A 218 -25.26 16.20 -23.07
C LEU A 218 -24.42 15.30 -23.98
N GLN A 219 -24.29 14.03 -23.56
CA GLN A 219 -23.60 12.97 -24.28
C GLN A 219 -24.07 12.92 -25.74
N HIS A 220 -23.15 13.20 -26.66
CA HIS A 220 -23.29 12.96 -28.09
C HIS A 220 -22.44 11.76 -28.51
#